data_AF-F6IFH3-F1
#
_entry.id   AF-F6IFH3-F1
#
_cell.length_a   1.000
_cell.length_b   1.000
_cell.length_c   1.000
_cell.angle_alpha   90.00
_cell.angle_beta   90.00
_cell.angle_gamma   90.00
#
_symmetry.space_group_name_H-M   'P 1'
#
loop_
_entity.id
_entity.type
_entity.pdbx_description
1 polymer ?
#
loop_
_entity_poly.entity_id
_entity_poly.type
_entity_poly.pdbx_seq_one_letter_code
_entity_poly.pdbx_strand_id
1 'polypeptide(L)'
;MNLDPVAKPLTAIVAIDRHGAIGCKNHLPWSIKSDMAFFRKTTTGNIVVMGRKTHDSIGGCLKGRENVILSRRAPLFNSTDSCRFVSELPEAIAAIECCSAKEAFVIGGAYTYEEFYNLVDRFLVTFVDHVAEDADAFLSKSIIDEFCDWRSEDLGEFPAVPGQDQYGFRIKCFTAPNLLNRRAYRAEIASRALQRMSERQKEKAKRQRPLNFAVPSVMPT
;
A
#
# COMPACT_ATOMS: atom_id res chain seq x y z
N MET A 1 -23.50 6.14 -4.27
CA MET A 1 -22.99 5.08 -3.38
C MET A 1 -22.84 5.72 -2.01
N ASN A 2 -23.71 5.35 -1.07
CA ASN A 2 -23.50 5.68 0.33
C ASN A 2 -22.29 4.85 0.79
N LEU A 3 -21.17 5.52 1.02
CA LEU A 3 -20.05 4.93 1.75
C LEU A 3 -20.53 4.80 3.20
N ASP A 4 -20.67 3.57 3.70
CA ASP A 4 -20.75 3.33 5.13
C ASP A 4 -19.58 4.08 5.81
N PRO A 5 -19.78 4.77 6.95
CA PRO A 5 -18.89 5.84 7.40
C PRO A 5 -17.57 5.34 8.01
N VAL A 6 -17.20 4.09 7.80
CA VAL A 6 -16.00 3.50 8.37
C VAL A 6 -15.09 3.05 7.23
N ALA A 7 -14.01 3.81 7.02
CA ALA A 7 -12.95 3.49 6.08
C ALA A 7 -12.53 2.02 6.18
N LYS A 8 -12.18 1.40 5.04
CA LYS A 8 -11.81 -0.01 4.97
C LYS A 8 -10.68 -0.35 5.95
N PRO A 9 -10.63 -1.56 6.53
CA PRO A 9 -9.47 -2.03 7.27
C PRO A 9 -8.19 -1.82 6.47
N LEU A 10 -7.17 -1.26 7.14
CA LEU A 10 -5.87 -1.00 6.53
C LEU A 10 -4.76 -1.58 7.39
N THR A 11 -4.04 -2.56 6.86
CA THR A 11 -3.03 -3.31 7.61
C THR A 11 -1.67 -3.17 6.94
N ALA A 12 -0.64 -2.74 7.66
CA ALA A 12 0.73 -2.94 7.18
C ALA A 12 1.13 -4.40 7.38
N ILE A 13 1.79 -5.00 6.40
CA ILE A 13 2.39 -6.34 6.51
C ILE A 13 3.88 -6.22 6.18
N VAL A 14 4.75 -6.71 7.07
CA VAL A 14 6.19 -6.51 6.97
C VAL A 14 6.92 -7.71 7.59
N ALA A 15 8.05 -8.09 6.99
CA ALA A 15 9.02 -8.99 7.59
C ALA A 15 10.26 -8.19 8.01
N ILE A 16 10.66 -8.31 9.28
CA ILE A 16 11.84 -7.67 9.84
C ILE A 16 12.77 -8.68 10.48
N ASP A 17 14.08 -8.41 10.45
CA ASP A 17 15.06 -9.15 11.23
C ASP A 17 15.13 -8.63 12.69
N ARG A 18 16.08 -9.14 13.48
CA ARG A 18 16.26 -8.72 14.88
C ARG A 18 16.66 -7.24 15.05
N HIS A 19 17.12 -6.56 14.00
CA HIS A 19 17.50 -5.15 13.99
C HIS A 19 16.53 -4.26 13.18
N GLY A 20 15.39 -4.79 12.73
CA GLY A 20 14.41 -4.04 11.96
C GLY A 20 14.72 -3.94 10.45
N ALA A 21 15.69 -4.70 9.93
CA ALA A 21 16.00 -4.73 8.51
C ALA A 21 14.81 -5.26 7.71
N ILE A 22 14.49 -4.63 6.58
CA ILE A 22 13.43 -5.04 5.65
C ILE A 22 13.95 -5.31 4.23
N GLY A 23 15.22 -5.01 3.95
CA GLY A 23 15.75 -5.14 2.60
C GLY A 23 17.26 -4.90 2.48
N CYS A 24 17.83 -5.47 1.44
CA CYS A 24 19.18 -5.21 0.93
C CYS A 24 19.10 -5.11 -0.60
N LYS A 25 19.58 -4.02 -1.21
CA LYS A 25 19.62 -3.82 -2.68
C LYS A 25 18.27 -4.06 -3.38
N ASN A 26 17.17 -3.68 -2.72
CA ASN A 26 15.79 -3.95 -3.13
C ASN A 26 15.41 -5.45 -3.19
N HIS A 27 16.03 -6.30 -2.39
CA HIS A 27 15.60 -7.69 -2.18
C HIS A 27 15.44 -7.96 -0.68
N LEU A 28 14.65 -8.98 -0.33
CA LEU A 28 14.67 -9.49 1.04
C LEU A 28 16.05 -10.12 1.30
N PRO A 29 16.69 -9.86 2.45
CA PRO A 29 17.99 -10.44 2.77
C PRO A 29 17.96 -11.97 2.98
N TRP A 30 16.76 -12.53 3.14
CA TRP A 30 16.50 -13.95 3.36
C TRP A 30 15.46 -14.50 2.38
N SER A 31 15.47 -15.82 2.27
CA SER A 31 14.53 -16.63 1.51
C SER A 31 13.78 -17.55 2.47
N ILE A 32 12.55 -17.17 2.80
CA ILE A 32 11.64 -17.91 3.68
C ILE A 32 10.35 -18.13 2.89
N LYS A 33 10.21 -19.31 2.28
CA LYS A 33 9.05 -19.66 1.44
C LYS A 33 7.77 -19.72 2.26
N SER A 34 7.83 -20.10 3.53
CA SER A 34 6.68 -20.17 4.43
C SER A 34 6.10 -18.78 4.74
N ASP A 35 6.95 -17.79 5.01
CA ASP A 35 6.53 -16.38 5.18
C ASP A 35 5.95 -15.81 3.87
N MET A 36 6.59 -16.09 2.74
CA MET A 36 6.06 -15.69 1.43
C MET A 36 4.68 -16.35 1.14
N ALA A 37 4.47 -17.59 1.57
CA ALA A 37 3.17 -18.26 1.46
C ALA A 37 2.11 -17.59 2.37
N PHE A 38 2.49 -17.21 3.59
CA PHE A 38 1.65 -16.41 4.48
C PHE A 38 1.28 -15.07 3.84
N PHE A 39 2.25 -14.31 3.34
CA PHE A 39 2.03 -13.04 2.65
C PHE A 39 1.05 -13.18 1.49
N ARG A 40 1.23 -14.20 0.63
CA ARG A 40 0.31 -14.46 -0.49
C ARG A 40 -1.10 -14.79 0.00
N LYS A 41 -1.23 -15.71 0.96
CA LYS A 41 -2.53 -16.12 1.51
C LYS A 41 -3.28 -14.94 2.12
N THR A 42 -2.58 -14.08 2.85
CA THR A 42 -3.16 -12.93 3.55
C THR A 42 -3.58 -11.83 2.58
N THR A 43 -2.77 -11.55 1.55
CA THR A 43 -3.02 -10.41 0.65
C THR A 43 -3.83 -10.73 -0.59
N THR A 44 -3.96 -12.00 -1.01
CA THR A 44 -4.70 -12.37 -2.22
C THR A 44 -6.18 -12.01 -2.11
N GLY A 45 -6.76 -11.44 -3.17
CA GLY A 45 -8.15 -10.96 -3.19
C GLY A 45 -8.34 -9.58 -2.53
N ASN A 46 -7.27 -8.97 -2.01
CA ASN A 46 -7.29 -7.68 -1.35
C ASN A 46 -6.52 -6.61 -2.15
N ILE A 47 -6.52 -5.37 -1.65
CA ILE A 47 -5.70 -4.29 -2.19
C ILE A 47 -4.30 -4.39 -1.60
N VAL A 48 -3.27 -4.19 -2.42
CA VAL A 48 -1.88 -4.03 -1.97
C VAL A 48 -1.37 -2.64 -2.35
N VAL A 49 -0.80 -1.96 -1.37
CA VAL A 49 -0.27 -0.60 -1.49
C VAL A 49 1.24 -0.69 -1.31
N MET A 50 1.98 -0.21 -2.31
CA MET A 50 3.44 -0.27 -2.30
C MET A 50 4.08 0.97 -2.90
N GLY A 51 5.33 1.22 -2.52
CA GLY A 51 6.15 2.23 -3.19
C GLY A 51 6.72 1.73 -4.51
N ARG A 52 7.07 2.65 -5.42
CA ARG A 52 7.65 2.31 -6.73
C ARG A 52 8.86 1.36 -6.66
N LYS A 53 9.81 1.59 -5.74
CA LYS A 53 11.00 0.73 -5.61
C LYS A 53 10.63 -0.71 -5.25
N THR A 54 9.62 -0.89 -4.40
CA THR A 54 9.10 -2.21 -4.02
C THR A 54 8.40 -2.88 -5.18
N HIS A 55 7.61 -2.13 -5.95
CA HIS A 55 7.00 -2.64 -7.19
C HIS A 55 8.07 -3.13 -8.19
N ASP A 56 9.14 -2.36 -8.39
CA ASP A 56 10.22 -2.72 -9.32
C ASP A 56 11.00 -3.94 -8.84
N SER A 57 11.27 -4.04 -7.53
CA SER A 57 11.88 -5.20 -6.87
C SER A 57 11.09 -6.49 -7.07
N ILE A 58 9.77 -6.41 -6.91
CA ILE A 58 8.84 -7.53 -7.09
C ILE A 58 8.76 -7.94 -8.57
N GLY A 59 9.08 -7.02 -9.49
CA GLY A 59 9.02 -7.25 -10.94
C GLY A 59 7.63 -6.99 -11.54
N GLY A 60 6.75 -6.26 -10.83
CA GLY A 60 5.45 -5.84 -11.37
C GLY A 60 4.28 -5.94 -10.39
N CYS A 61 3.08 -5.69 -10.93
CA CYS A 61 1.83 -5.78 -10.17
C CYS A 61 1.55 -7.23 -9.75
N LEU A 62 1.19 -7.41 -8.48
CA LEU A 62 0.94 -8.70 -7.89
C LEU A 62 -0.39 -9.28 -8.39
N LYS A 63 -0.34 -10.45 -9.04
CA LYS A 63 -1.54 -11.13 -9.59
C LYS A 63 -2.56 -11.46 -8.49
N GLY A 64 -3.85 -11.41 -8.84
CA GLY A 64 -4.97 -11.72 -7.93
C GLY A 64 -5.20 -10.65 -6.85
N ARG A 65 -4.65 -9.45 -7.03
CA ARG A 65 -4.74 -8.30 -6.12
C ARG A 65 -4.98 -7.02 -6.90
N GLU A 66 -5.66 -6.07 -6.28
CA GLU A 66 -5.69 -4.69 -6.77
C GLU A 66 -4.43 -3.98 -6.28
N ASN A 67 -3.61 -3.46 -7.19
CA ASN A 67 -2.32 -2.87 -6.85
C ASN A 67 -2.41 -1.34 -6.88
N VAL A 68 -2.00 -0.69 -5.80
CA VAL A 68 -1.86 0.78 -5.70
C VAL A 68 -0.38 1.10 -5.50
N ILE A 69 0.23 1.74 -6.50
CA ILE A 69 1.66 2.07 -6.50
C ILE A 69 1.84 3.56 -6.27
N LEU A 70 2.43 3.91 -5.13
CA LEU A 70 2.79 5.28 -4.79
C LEU A 70 4.11 5.67 -5.47
N SER A 71 4.04 6.63 -6.39
CA SER A 71 5.18 7.14 -7.15
C SER A 71 5.02 8.61 -7.48
N ARG A 72 5.96 9.45 -7.04
CA ARG A 72 6.03 10.87 -7.46
C ARG A 72 6.42 11.06 -8.93
N ARG A 73 7.01 10.03 -9.55
CA ARG A 73 7.35 10.05 -10.97
C ARG A 73 6.17 9.49 -11.76
N ALA A 74 5.89 10.11 -12.91
CA ALA A 74 4.91 9.59 -13.86
C ALA A 74 5.26 8.13 -14.20
N PRO A 75 4.28 7.22 -14.22
CA PRO A 75 4.54 5.83 -14.55
C PRO A 75 4.95 5.69 -16.01
N LEU A 76 5.79 4.68 -16.30
CA LEU A 76 6.19 4.36 -17.67
C LEU A 76 5.06 3.68 -18.47
N PHE A 77 4.01 3.24 -17.79
CA PHE A 77 2.85 2.57 -18.37
C PHE A 77 1.56 3.10 -17.75
N ASN A 78 0.47 3.00 -18.50
CA ASN A 78 -0.83 3.47 -18.04
C ASN A 78 -1.37 2.56 -16.93
N SER A 79 -2.08 3.16 -15.98
CA SER A 79 -2.85 2.42 -14.98
C SER A 79 -3.86 1.50 -15.66
N THR A 80 -4.01 0.29 -15.11
CA THR A 80 -5.06 -0.67 -15.48
C THR A 80 -6.06 -0.82 -14.33
N ASP A 81 -7.14 -1.57 -14.56
CA ASP A 81 -8.13 -1.84 -13.50
C ASP A 81 -7.51 -2.53 -12.27
N SER A 82 -6.49 -3.36 -12.48
CA SER A 82 -5.81 -4.10 -11.40
C SER A 82 -4.50 -3.47 -10.92
N CYS A 83 -4.06 -2.37 -11.54
CA CYS A 83 -2.80 -1.72 -11.20
C CYS A 83 -2.85 -0.21 -11.44
N ARG A 84 -2.94 0.55 -10.34
CA ARG A 84 -3.09 2.00 -10.33
C ARG A 84 -1.85 2.68 -9.79
N PHE A 85 -1.31 3.62 -10.56
CA PHE A 85 -0.27 4.53 -10.10
C PHE A 85 -0.90 5.80 -9.55
N VAL A 86 -0.44 6.22 -8.37
CA VAL A 86 -0.88 7.42 -7.66
C VAL A 86 0.34 8.23 -7.23
N SER A 87 0.20 9.56 -7.22
CA SER A 87 1.33 10.46 -7.02
C SER A 87 1.49 10.95 -5.59
N GLU A 88 0.40 10.89 -4.82
CA GLU A 88 0.31 11.40 -3.47
C GLU A 88 -0.48 10.46 -2.55
N LEU A 89 -0.20 10.53 -1.24
CA LEU A 89 -0.88 9.74 -0.23
C LEU A 89 -2.42 9.89 -0.27
N PRO A 90 -2.99 11.11 -0.42
CA PRO A 90 -4.44 11.25 -0.55
C PRO A 90 -5.05 10.49 -1.73
N GLU A 91 -4.38 10.47 -2.89
CA GLU A 91 -4.81 9.70 -4.06
C GLU A 91 -4.75 8.19 -3.80
N ALA A 92 -3.75 7.71 -3.04
CA ALA A 92 -3.65 6.30 -2.63
C ALA A 92 -4.81 5.90 -1.71
N ILE A 93 -5.13 6.74 -0.71
CA ILE A 93 -6.24 6.50 0.21
C ILE A 93 -7.58 6.53 -0.53
N ALA A 94 -7.80 7.49 -1.42
CA ALA A 94 -8.99 7.52 -2.26
C ALA A 94 -9.11 6.27 -3.14
N ALA A 95 -8.00 5.79 -3.72
CA ALA A 95 -8.00 4.56 -4.50
C ALA A 95 -8.45 3.36 -3.64
N ILE A 96 -7.89 3.20 -2.44
CA ILE A 96 -8.26 2.13 -1.49
C ILE A 96 -9.76 2.18 -1.18
N GLU A 97 -10.31 3.36 -0.90
CA GLU A 97 -11.72 3.51 -0.54
C GLU A 97 -12.67 3.29 -1.73
N CYS A 98 -12.22 3.48 -2.97
CA CYS A 98 -13.02 3.22 -4.17
C CYS A 98 -12.99 1.76 -4.65
N CYS A 99 -12.00 0.96 -4.24
CA CYS A 99 -11.90 -0.46 -4.60
C CYS A 99 -13.02 -1.28 -3.93
N SER A 100 -13.39 -2.43 -4.51
CA SER A 100 -14.45 -3.30 -3.96
C SER A 100 -13.93 -4.32 -2.94
N ALA A 101 -12.61 -4.51 -2.86
CA ALA A 101 -11.99 -5.40 -1.90
C ALA A 101 -12.31 -5.03 -0.45
N LYS A 102 -12.28 -6.03 0.44
CA LYS A 102 -12.66 -5.86 1.85
C LYS A 102 -11.59 -5.20 2.70
N GLU A 103 -10.33 -5.33 2.32
CA GLU A 103 -9.18 -4.86 3.09
C GLU A 103 -8.05 -4.38 2.17
N ALA A 104 -7.23 -3.48 2.68
CA ALA A 104 -6.00 -3.03 2.04
C ALA A 104 -4.77 -3.34 2.88
N PHE A 105 -3.67 -3.68 2.19
CA PHE A 105 -2.39 -4.03 2.80
C PHE A 105 -1.29 -3.08 2.35
N VAL A 106 -0.63 -2.41 3.28
CA VAL A 106 0.61 -1.67 3.01
C VAL A 106 1.76 -2.66 3.05
N ILE A 107 2.44 -2.86 1.92
CA ILE A 107 3.47 -3.90 1.76
C ILE A 107 4.89 -3.30 1.62
N GLY A 108 5.04 -2.02 1.97
CA GLY A 108 6.31 -1.31 2.00
C GLY A 108 6.65 -0.55 0.70
N GLY A 109 7.89 -0.10 0.52
CA GLY A 109 9.05 -0.23 1.42
C GLY A 109 9.06 0.80 2.55
N ALA A 110 10.23 1.03 3.16
CA ALA A 110 10.44 1.88 4.35
C ALA A 110 9.62 3.18 4.32
N TYR A 111 9.80 3.98 3.26
CA TYR A 111 9.08 5.25 3.09
C TYR A 111 7.55 5.09 3.05
N THR A 112 7.04 4.04 2.40
CA THR A 112 5.60 3.77 2.37
C THR A 112 5.09 3.38 3.75
N TYR A 113 5.86 2.63 4.55
CA TYR A 113 5.46 2.33 5.93
C TYR A 113 5.38 3.60 6.77
N GLU A 114 6.33 4.53 6.62
CA GLU A 114 6.32 5.83 7.32
C GLU A 114 5.11 6.68 6.94
N GLU A 115 4.84 6.86 5.65
CA GLU A 115 3.71 7.66 5.15
C GLU A 115 2.35 7.12 5.65
N PHE A 116 2.23 5.80 5.80
CA PHE A 116 1.00 5.16 6.19
C PHE A 116 0.91 4.85 7.70
N TYR A 117 1.96 5.09 8.49
CA TYR A 117 2.03 4.70 9.90
C TYR A 117 0.84 5.22 10.73
N ASN A 118 0.52 6.50 10.60
CA ASN A 118 -0.61 7.14 11.30
C ASN A 118 -1.99 6.76 10.74
N LEU A 119 -2.00 6.05 9.61
CA LEU A 119 -3.21 5.66 8.91
C LEU A 119 -3.51 4.18 9.08
N VAL A 120 -2.58 3.29 9.39
CA VAL A 120 -2.90 1.86 9.50
C VAL A 120 -3.66 1.54 10.79
N ASP A 121 -4.54 0.56 10.72
CA ASP A 121 -5.22 -0.05 11.86
C ASP A 121 -4.33 -1.09 12.55
N ARG A 122 -3.50 -1.79 11.77
CA ARG A 122 -2.71 -2.93 12.23
C ARG A 122 -1.34 -3.01 11.55
N PHE A 123 -0.39 -3.64 12.23
CA PHE A 123 0.83 -4.18 11.66
C PHE A 123 0.85 -5.71 11.86
N LEU A 124 0.92 -6.46 10.76
CA LEU A 124 1.28 -7.88 10.75
C LEU A 124 2.79 -7.96 10.53
N VAL A 125 3.50 -8.38 11.58
CA VAL A 125 4.98 -8.38 11.59
C VAL A 125 5.48 -9.80 11.68
N THR A 126 6.20 -10.23 10.66
CA THR A 126 7.06 -11.41 10.71
C THR A 126 8.41 -11.01 11.29
N PHE A 127 8.76 -11.52 12.46
CA PHE A 127 10.08 -11.37 13.07
C PHE A 127 10.93 -12.58 12.68
N VAL A 128 11.92 -12.36 11.82
CA VAL A 128 12.85 -13.38 11.34
C VAL A 128 14.00 -13.54 12.34
N ASP A 129 14.34 -14.79 12.64
CA ASP A 129 15.37 -15.13 13.62
C ASP A 129 16.79 -15.02 13.02
N HIS A 130 17.13 -13.83 12.54
CA HIS A 130 18.38 -13.52 11.86
C HIS A 130 18.79 -12.05 12.07
N VAL A 131 20.02 -11.72 11.71
CA VAL A 131 20.52 -10.34 11.56
C VAL A 131 21.17 -10.26 10.18
N ALA A 132 20.60 -9.44 9.29
CA ALA A 132 21.11 -9.23 7.96
C ALA A 132 22.26 -8.20 7.99
N GLU A 133 23.49 -8.67 7.79
CA GLU A 133 24.70 -7.82 7.90
C GLU A 133 24.77 -6.72 6.82
N ASP A 134 24.29 -7.01 5.61
CA ASP A 134 24.34 -6.09 4.45
C ASP A 134 23.04 -5.30 4.24
N ALA A 135 22.15 -5.23 5.24
CA ALA A 135 20.86 -4.54 5.10
C ALA A 135 21.03 -3.03 4.83
N ASP A 136 20.31 -2.52 3.84
CA ASP A 136 20.32 -1.10 3.44
C ASP A 136 18.96 -0.41 3.59
N ALA A 137 17.93 -1.16 3.96
CA ALA A 137 16.59 -0.66 4.22
C ALA A 137 16.06 -1.24 5.52
N PHE A 138 15.53 -0.36 6.37
CA PHE A 138 15.01 -0.69 7.69
C PHE A 138 13.59 -0.14 7.86
N LEU A 139 12.78 -0.83 8.66
CA LEU A 139 11.57 -0.23 9.20
C LEU A 139 12.00 0.86 10.20
N SER A 140 11.38 2.04 10.14
CA SER A 140 11.76 3.14 11.03
C SER A 140 11.73 2.70 12.48
N LYS A 141 12.80 3.03 13.22
CA LYS A 141 12.88 2.75 14.66
C LYS A 141 11.71 3.37 15.42
N SER A 142 11.27 4.56 15.02
CA SER A 142 10.11 5.20 15.67
C SER A 142 8.82 4.39 15.51
N ILE A 143 8.65 3.65 14.41
CA ILE A 143 7.49 2.75 14.24
C ILE A 143 7.63 1.52 15.13
N ILE A 144 8.84 0.95 15.22
CA ILE A 144 9.11 -0.24 16.02
C ILE A 144 8.92 0.07 17.51
N ASP A 145 9.43 1.20 17.98
CA ASP A 145 9.35 1.61 19.39
C ASP A 145 7.89 1.73 19.84
N GLU A 146 6.99 2.18 18.96
CA GLU A 146 5.55 2.33 19.26
C GLU A 146 4.80 0.99 19.43
N PHE A 147 5.36 -0.13 18.96
CA PHE A 147 4.71 -1.43 19.11
C PHE A 147 4.52 -1.84 20.58
N CYS A 148 5.26 -1.25 21.53
CA CYS A 148 5.03 -1.47 22.96
C CYS A 148 3.68 -0.93 23.45
N ASP A 149 3.15 0.11 22.79
CA ASP A 149 1.89 0.76 23.16
C ASP A 149 0.69 0.19 22.39
N TRP A 150 0.95 -0.69 21.42
CA TRP A 150 -0.08 -1.31 20.60
C TRP A 150 -0.52 -2.63 21.21
N ARG A 151 -1.80 -2.96 21.07
CA ARG A 151 -2.30 -4.28 21.49
C ARG A 151 -1.71 -5.36 20.58
N SER A 152 -0.95 -6.29 21.14
CA SER A 152 -0.32 -7.38 20.38
C SER A 152 -1.03 -8.73 20.54
N GLU A 153 -1.03 -9.52 19.48
CA GLU A 153 -1.47 -10.91 19.44
C GLU A 153 -0.40 -11.77 18.73
N ASP A 154 -0.05 -12.92 19.33
CA ASP A 154 0.82 -13.91 18.71
C ASP A 154 0.02 -14.76 17.71
N LEU A 155 0.45 -14.78 16.44
CA LEU A 155 -0.18 -15.54 15.38
C LEU A 155 0.53 -16.87 15.08
N GLY A 156 1.72 -17.06 15.63
CA GLY A 156 2.44 -18.32 15.57
C GLY A 156 3.95 -18.15 15.57
N GLU A 157 4.64 -19.24 15.89
CA GLU A 157 6.08 -19.40 15.81
C GLU A 157 6.38 -20.60 14.91
N PHE A 158 7.33 -20.42 13.99
CA PHE A 158 7.58 -21.33 12.89
C PHE A 158 9.08 -21.62 12.86
N PRO A 159 9.51 -22.85 13.18
CA PRO A 159 10.91 -23.24 13.03
C PRO A 159 11.32 -23.25 11.55
N ALA A 160 12.62 -23.10 11.28
CA ALA A 160 13.15 -23.22 9.92
C ALA A 160 12.88 -24.62 9.36
N VAL A 161 12.29 -24.70 8.17
CA VAL A 161 12.07 -25.95 7.45
C VAL A 161 13.24 -26.21 6.51
N PRO A 162 14.02 -27.31 6.70
CA PRO A 162 15.17 -27.61 5.85
C PRO A 162 14.82 -27.67 4.36
N GLY A 163 15.62 -26.99 3.52
CA GLY A 163 15.39 -26.91 2.07
C GLY A 163 14.27 -25.96 1.63
N GLN A 164 13.55 -25.35 2.58
CA GLN A 164 12.44 -24.45 2.30
C GLN A 164 12.66 -23.05 2.89
N ASP A 165 13.07 -22.96 4.15
CA ASP A 165 13.24 -21.72 4.90
C ASP A 165 14.66 -21.63 5.47
N GLN A 166 15.33 -20.49 5.26
CA GLN A 166 16.68 -20.28 5.80
C GLN A 166 16.70 -20.08 7.32
N TYR A 167 15.65 -19.49 7.87
CA TYR A 167 15.57 -19.11 9.28
C TYR A 167 14.17 -19.39 9.84
N GLY A 168 14.09 -19.61 11.15
CA GLY A 168 12.82 -19.60 11.86
C GLY A 168 12.28 -18.17 11.96
N PHE A 169 10.99 -18.05 12.23
CA PHE A 169 10.34 -16.76 12.40
C PHE A 169 9.10 -16.87 13.27
N ARG A 170 8.65 -15.74 13.82
CA ARG A 170 7.38 -15.61 14.53
C ARG A 170 6.54 -14.50 13.92
N ILE A 171 5.22 -14.65 13.91
CA ILE A 171 4.31 -13.64 13.40
C ILE A 171 3.52 -13.06 14.57
N LYS A 172 3.50 -11.73 14.68
CA LYS A 172 2.60 -11.00 15.59
C LYS A 172 1.71 -10.03 14.83
N CYS A 173 0.50 -9.82 15.34
CA CYS A 173 -0.39 -8.74 14.95
C CYS A 173 -0.36 -7.65 16.02
N PHE A 174 0.00 -6.43 15.65
CA PHE A 174 -0.13 -5.24 16.48
C PHE A 174 -1.33 -4.44 16.01
N THR A 175 -2.27 -4.14 16.90
CA THR A 175 -3.44 -3.29 16.62
C THR A 175 -3.23 -1.91 17.21
N ALA A 176 -3.37 -0.88 16.38
CA ALA A 176 -3.15 0.50 16.78
C ALA A 176 -4.19 0.97 17.79
N PRO A 177 -3.82 1.88 18.72
CA PRO A 177 -4.80 2.61 19.50
C PRO A 177 -5.61 3.55 18.60
N ASN A 178 -6.78 3.98 19.08
CA ASN A 178 -7.61 5.00 18.42
C ASN A 178 -8.06 4.65 16.99
N LEU A 179 -8.42 3.38 16.72
CA LEU A 179 -8.83 2.90 15.40
C LEU A 179 -9.91 3.76 14.72
N LEU A 180 -10.92 4.21 15.48
CA LEU A 180 -11.99 5.05 14.94
C LEU A 180 -11.46 6.39 14.42
N ASN A 181 -10.53 7.03 15.14
CA ASN A 181 -9.93 8.29 14.72
C ASN A 181 -9.08 8.11 13.46
N ARG A 182 -8.29 7.02 13.40
CA ARG A 182 -7.49 6.67 12.21
C ARG A 182 -8.38 6.47 10.99
N ARG A 183 -9.48 5.72 11.14
CA ARG A 183 -10.46 5.47 10.07
C ARG A 183 -11.20 6.74 9.64
N ALA A 184 -11.64 7.56 10.58
CA ALA A 184 -12.27 8.84 10.28
C ALA A 184 -11.32 9.76 9.50
N TYR A 185 -10.05 9.81 9.92
CA TYR A 185 -9.03 10.59 9.23
C TYR A 185 -8.77 10.08 7.80
N ARG A 186 -8.73 8.76 7.58
CA ARG A 186 -8.66 8.18 6.22
C ARG A 186 -9.87 8.60 5.36
N ALA A 187 -11.07 8.54 5.92
CA ALA A 187 -12.29 8.94 5.21
C ALA A 187 -12.28 10.43 4.80
N GLU A 188 -11.78 11.30 5.68
CA GLU A 188 -11.62 12.74 5.39
C GLU A 188 -10.61 12.97 4.26
N ILE A 189 -9.44 12.30 4.31
CA ILE A 189 -8.43 12.35 3.27
C ILE A 189 -9.01 11.89 1.93
N ALA A 190 -9.71 10.74 1.91
CA ALA A 190 -10.33 10.19 0.70
C ALA A 190 -11.35 11.17 0.09
N SER A 191 -12.24 11.73 0.91
CA SER A 191 -13.26 12.68 0.48
C SER A 191 -12.65 13.90 -0.21
N ARG A 192 -11.63 14.52 0.41
CA ARG A 192 -10.91 15.67 -0.15
C ARG A 192 -10.20 15.32 -1.46
N ALA A 193 -9.55 14.16 -1.53
CA ALA A 193 -8.88 13.71 -2.74
C ALA A 193 -9.86 13.50 -3.89
N LEU A 194 -11.00 12.84 -3.64
CA LEU A 194 -12.03 12.60 -4.65
C LEU A 194 -12.64 13.90 -5.18
N GLN A 195 -12.87 14.89 -4.30
CA GLN A 195 -13.32 16.23 -4.71
C GLN A 195 -12.32 16.89 -5.66
N ARG A 196 -11.03 16.94 -5.28
CA ARG A 196 -9.95 17.50 -6.12
C ARG A 196 -9.82 16.79 -7.46
N MET A 197 -9.95 15.46 -7.47
CA MET A 197 -9.90 14.67 -8.71
C MET A 197 -11.07 15.00 -9.63
N SER A 198 -12.29 15.13 -9.08
CA SER A 198 -13.48 15.53 -9.84
C SER A 198 -13.33 16.94 -10.44
N GLU A 199 -12.79 17.89 -9.68
CA GLU A 199 -12.51 19.25 -10.15
C GLU A 199 -11.49 19.26 -11.30
N ARG A 200 -10.36 18.55 -11.13
CA ARG A 200 -9.33 18.41 -12.19
C ARG A 200 -9.91 17.78 -13.47
N GLN A 201 -10.81 16.81 -13.35
CA GLN A 201 -11.48 16.19 -14.49
C GLN A 201 -12.41 17.17 -15.21
N LYS A 202 -13.23 17.93 -14.47
CA LYS A 202 -14.11 18.97 -15.03
C LYS A 202 -13.32 20.05 -15.76
N GLU A 203 -12.18 20.48 -15.20
CA GLU A 203 -11.33 21.50 -15.82
C GLU A 203 -10.67 20.98 -17.11
N LYS A 204 -10.16 19.75 -17.12
CA LYS A 204 -9.63 19.10 -18.34
C LYS A 204 -10.71 18.99 -19.43
N ALA A 205 -11.91 18.56 -19.07
CA ALA A 205 -13.03 18.46 -20.00
C ALA A 205 -13.45 19.84 -20.58
N LYS A 206 -13.37 20.91 -19.77
CA LYS A 206 -13.64 22.28 -20.23
C LYS A 206 -12.58 22.78 -21.22
N ARG A 207 -11.30 22.46 -20.99
CA ARG A 207 -10.18 22.83 -21.88
C ARG A 207 -10.14 22.04 -23.19
N GLN A 208 -10.73 20.85 -23.23
CA GLN A 208 -10.78 19.98 -24.41
C GLN A 208 -12.02 20.20 -25.30
N ARG A 209 -12.93 21.12 -24.97
CA ARG A 209 -14.04 21.49 -25.87
C ARG A 209 -13.48 22.22 -27.10
N PRO A 210 -13.74 21.75 -28.34
CA PRO A 210 -13.31 22.47 -29.53
C PRO A 210 -14.01 23.83 -29.60
N LEU A 211 -13.29 24.87 -30.06
CA LEU A 211 -13.94 26.09 -30.54
C LEU A 211 -14.79 25.68 -31.74
N ASN A 212 -16.12 25.69 -31.59
CA ASN A 212 -17.01 25.66 -32.75
C ASN A 212 -16.78 26.95 -33.54
N PHE A 213 -15.93 26.91 -34.56
CA PHE A 213 -15.95 27.91 -35.61
C PHE A 213 -17.24 27.70 -36.39
N ALA A 214 -18.23 28.55 -36.14
CA ALA A 214 -19.39 28.66 -36.99
C ALA A 214 -18.92 29.10 -38.38
N VAL A 215 -18.96 28.20 -39.35
CA VAL A 215 -18.77 28.56 -40.76
C VAL A 215 -20.06 29.28 -41.19
N PRO A 216 -19.99 30.55 -41.64
CA PRO A 216 -21.19 31.23 -42.09
C PRO A 216 -21.70 30.56 -43.37
N SER A 217 -22.98 30.17 -43.33
CA SER A 217 -23.74 29.68 -44.46
C SER A 217 -23.69 30.69 -45.62
N VAL A 218 -23.04 30.32 -46.72
CA VAL A 218 -23.11 31.07 -47.97
C VAL A 218 -24.36 30.58 -48.71
N MET A 219 -25.40 31.43 -48.76
CA MET A 219 -26.59 31.22 -49.57
C MET A 219 -26.23 31.38 -51.06
N PRO A 220 -26.57 30.44 -51.96
CA PRO A 220 -26.49 30.70 -53.39
C PRO A 220 -27.75 31.42 -53.88
N THR A 221 -27.52 32.44 -54.71
CA THR A 221 -28.49 33.22 -55.51
C THR A 221 -29.08 32.42 -56.66
#